data_AF-A0A5B7HF03-F1
#
_entry.id   AF-A0A5B7HF03-F1
#
_cell.length_a   1.000
_cell.length_b   1.000
_cell.length_c   1.000
_cell.angle_alpha   90.00
_cell.angle_beta   90.00
_cell.angle_gamma   90.00
#
_symmetry.space_group_name_H-M   'P 1'
#
loop_
_entity.id
_entity.type
_entity.pdbx_description
1 polymer ?
#
loop_
_entity_poly.entity_id
_entity_poly.type
_entity_poly.pdbx_seq_one_letter_code
_entity_poly.pdbx_strand_id
1 'polypeptide(L)'
;MNAVWQKVWPEVVWDFRGFDAIPRQEDLRHEIAELANSARLSAEEEDAINVDNIAELIQSHTDDLSAEDLVEQQQELAAREEVEEESPIPKATTLADLMAVVQSGLDFIDVVLARDGNANRSFKVRTAVQALLGPYEESLWQKRAKGKQMNITKFFISSDATSLTLARTGCQACQECLPIIYLTSLT
;
A
#
# COMPACT_ATOMS: atom_id res chain seq x y z
N MET A 1 -6.26 -24.21 -15.28
CA MET A 1 -4.80 -23.97 -15.24
C MET A 1 -4.08 -24.88 -14.25
N ASN A 2 -4.68 -25.24 -13.11
CA ASN A 2 -4.05 -26.07 -12.08
C ASN A 2 -3.65 -27.50 -12.53
N ALA A 3 -4.45 -28.16 -13.38
CA ALA A 3 -4.22 -29.55 -13.78
C ALA A 3 -2.94 -29.79 -14.60
N VAL A 4 -2.42 -28.77 -15.30
CA VAL A 4 -1.14 -28.87 -16.03
C VAL A 4 0.02 -28.78 -15.05
N TRP A 5 -0.06 -27.84 -14.09
CA TRP A 5 0.94 -27.68 -13.04
C TRP A 5 1.00 -28.88 -12.10
N GLN A 6 -0.13 -29.51 -11.80
CA GLN A 6 -0.18 -30.72 -10.97
C GLN A 6 0.58 -31.91 -11.59
N LYS A 7 0.70 -31.97 -12.93
CA LYS A 7 1.49 -33.00 -13.63
C LYS A 7 2.98 -32.72 -13.61
N VAL A 8 3.37 -31.45 -13.54
CA VAL A 8 4.77 -31.00 -13.56
C VAL A 8 5.36 -30.98 -12.15
N TRP A 9 4.56 -30.57 -11.16
CA TRP A 9 4.99 -30.54 -9.77
C TRP A 9 3.81 -30.79 -8.80
N PRO A 10 3.48 -32.07 -8.54
CA PRO A 10 2.32 -32.42 -7.73
C PRO A 10 2.47 -32.00 -6.25
N GLU A 11 3.70 -31.88 -5.75
CA GLU A 11 3.99 -31.56 -4.34
C GLU A 11 3.63 -30.12 -3.95
N VAL A 12 3.66 -29.19 -4.91
CA VAL A 12 3.40 -27.76 -4.68
C VAL A 12 1.97 -27.38 -5.04
N VAL A 13 1.34 -28.16 -5.91
CA VAL A 13 -0.03 -27.91 -6.36
C VAL A 13 -1.01 -28.56 -5.40
N TRP A 14 -1.46 -27.77 -4.42
CA TRP A 14 -2.53 -28.16 -3.52
C TRP A 14 -3.81 -28.44 -4.30
N ASP A 15 -4.36 -29.64 -4.10
CA ASP A 15 -5.67 -30.02 -4.62
C ASP A 15 -6.75 -29.37 -3.75
N PHE A 16 -6.99 -28.08 -4.00
CA PHE A 16 -7.99 -27.30 -3.28
C PHE A 16 -9.39 -27.86 -3.58
N ARG A 17 -9.95 -28.60 -2.62
CA ARG A 17 -11.30 -29.17 -2.71
C ARG A 17 -12.40 -28.23 -2.22
N GLY A 18 -12.12 -26.94 -2.16
CA GLY A 18 -13.00 -25.95 -1.55
C GLY A 18 -12.62 -25.65 -0.10
N PHE A 19 -13.42 -24.79 0.52
CA PHE A 19 -13.36 -24.54 1.96
C PHE A 19 -14.22 -25.56 2.67
N ASP A 20 -13.79 -25.99 3.86
CA ASP A 20 -14.63 -26.78 4.74
C ASP A 20 -15.92 -26.02 5.07
N ALA A 21 -16.97 -26.76 5.44
CA ALA A 21 -18.22 -26.14 5.87
C ALA A 21 -17.91 -25.18 7.03
N ILE A 22 -18.38 -23.93 6.91
CA ILE A 22 -18.20 -22.93 7.95
C ILE A 22 -18.82 -23.49 9.23
N PRO A 23 -18.04 -23.64 10.32
CA PRO A 23 -18.55 -24.16 11.59
C PRO A 23 -19.70 -23.27 12.09
N ARG A 24 -20.58 -23.83 12.93
CA ARG A 24 -21.65 -23.02 13.50
C ARG A 24 -21.05 -21.94 14.38
N GLN A 25 -21.72 -20.79 14.44
CA GLN A 25 -21.21 -19.64 15.20
C GLN A 25 -21.02 -20.00 16.68
N GLU A 26 -21.88 -20.86 17.23
CA GLU A 26 -21.79 -21.35 18.60
C GLU A 26 -20.51 -22.18 18.83
N ASP A 27 -20.16 -23.02 17.86
CA ASP A 27 -18.94 -23.86 17.93
C ASP A 27 -17.69 -22.98 17.90
N LEU A 28 -17.67 -21.95 17.05
CA LEU A 28 -16.58 -20.97 16.97
C LEU A 28 -16.43 -20.18 18.26
N ARG A 29 -17.53 -19.74 18.88
CA ARG A 29 -17.47 -19.01 20.16
C ARG A 29 -16.89 -19.88 21.27
N HIS A 30 -17.23 -21.17 21.28
CA HIS A 30 -16.69 -22.11 22.25
C HIS A 30 -15.18 -22.34 22.06
N GLU A 31 -14.76 -22.57 20.81
CA GLU A 31 -13.34 -22.74 20.46
C GLU A 31 -12.50 -21.49 20.81
N ILE A 32 -13.02 -20.29 20.55
CA ILE A 32 -12.36 -19.03 20.90
C ILE A 32 -12.22 -18.89 22.42
N ALA A 33 -13.26 -19.22 23.18
CA ALA A 33 -13.20 -19.18 24.65
C ALA A 33 -12.18 -20.18 25.20
N GLU A 34 -12.16 -21.42 24.68
CA GLU A 34 -11.17 -22.43 25.05
C GLU A 34 -9.74 -21.96 24.71
N LEU A 35 -9.54 -21.43 23.51
CA LEU A 35 -8.24 -20.92 23.08
C LEU A 35 -7.77 -19.76 23.96
N ALA A 36 -8.65 -18.80 24.26
CA ALA A 36 -8.33 -17.64 25.08
C ALA A 36 -7.92 -18.02 26.50
N ASN A 37 -8.60 -19.01 27.10
CA ASN A 37 -8.24 -19.56 28.40
C ASN A 37 -6.94 -20.36 28.35
N SER A 38 -6.71 -21.14 27.29
CA SER A 38 -5.45 -21.87 27.10
C SER A 38 -4.25 -20.94 26.96
N ALA A 39 -4.45 -19.79 26.31
CA ALA A 39 -3.47 -18.73 26.14
C ALA A 39 -3.32 -17.83 27.39
N ARG A 40 -4.10 -18.08 28.45
CA ARG A 40 -4.11 -17.29 29.70
C ARG A 40 -4.31 -15.81 29.44
N LEU A 41 -5.21 -15.49 28.50
CA LEU A 41 -5.58 -14.10 28.20
C LEU A 41 -6.38 -13.45 29.32
N SER A 42 -6.90 -14.24 30.25
CA SER A 42 -7.44 -13.75 31.50
C SER A 42 -6.37 -13.68 32.59
N ALA A 43 -6.38 -12.58 33.35
CA ALA A 43 -5.41 -12.30 34.40
C ALA A 43 -5.64 -13.13 35.68
N GLU A 44 -6.88 -13.60 35.91
CA GLU A 44 -7.29 -14.30 37.13
C GLU A 44 -8.12 -15.55 36.80
N GLU A 45 -8.00 -16.62 37.60
CA GLU A 45 -8.76 -17.87 37.40
C GLU A 45 -10.28 -17.68 37.55
N GLU A 46 -10.72 -16.63 38.26
CA GLU A 46 -12.14 -16.27 38.42
C GLU A 46 -12.71 -15.52 37.19
N ASP A 47 -11.85 -14.96 36.34
CA ASP A 47 -12.21 -14.21 35.14
C ASP A 47 -12.05 -15.04 33.86
N ALA A 48 -12.28 -16.36 33.92
CA ALA A 48 -12.18 -17.22 32.75
C ALA A 48 -13.10 -16.72 31.62
N ILE A 49 -12.54 -16.54 30.43
CA ILE A 49 -13.28 -16.03 29.27
C ILE A 49 -14.26 -17.11 28.84
N ASN A 50 -15.56 -16.84 28.96
CA ASN A 50 -16.61 -17.79 28.59
C ASN A 50 -17.28 -17.42 27.26
N VAL A 51 -18.20 -18.28 26.80
CA VAL A 51 -18.93 -18.09 25.54
C VAL A 51 -19.78 -16.81 25.56
N ASP A 52 -20.31 -16.44 26.72
CA ASP A 52 -21.13 -15.23 26.88
C ASP A 52 -20.27 -13.96 26.77
N ASN A 53 -19.04 -13.96 27.30
CA ASN A 53 -18.09 -12.85 27.10
C ASN A 53 -17.80 -12.63 25.60
N ILE A 54 -17.61 -13.72 24.85
CA ILE A 54 -17.41 -13.65 23.40
C ILE A 54 -18.69 -13.18 22.69
N ALA A 55 -19.86 -13.64 23.13
CA ALA A 55 -21.14 -13.24 22.56
C ALA A 55 -21.45 -11.76 22.80
N GLU A 56 -21.16 -11.24 24.00
CA GLU A 56 -21.28 -9.83 24.36
C GLU A 56 -20.33 -8.97 23.51
N LEU A 57 -19.07 -9.38 23.36
CA LEU A 57 -18.09 -8.70 22.53
C LEU A 57 -18.53 -8.64 21.05
N ILE A 58 -19.07 -9.73 20.52
CA ILE A 58 -19.59 -9.74 19.14
C ILE A 58 -20.77 -8.78 19.04
N GLN A 59 -21.70 -8.81 19.99
CA GLN A 59 -22.89 -7.96 19.98
C GLN A 59 -22.54 -6.47 20.07
N SER A 60 -21.56 -6.09 20.90
CA SER A 60 -21.12 -4.69 21.02
C SER A 60 -20.54 -4.12 19.72
N HIS A 61 -20.20 -4.97 18.75
CA HIS A 61 -19.67 -4.59 17.44
C HIS A 61 -20.60 -5.00 16.28
N THR A 62 -21.79 -5.52 16.58
CA THR A 62 -22.78 -5.91 15.56
C THR A 62 -23.68 -4.74 15.17
N ASP A 63 -23.76 -3.70 16.00
CA ASP A 63 -24.50 -2.49 15.68
C ASP A 63 -23.83 -1.78 14.49
N ASP A 64 -24.61 -1.55 13.43
CA ASP A 64 -24.15 -0.79 12.26
C ASP A 64 -23.87 0.65 12.70
N LEU A 65 -22.62 1.10 12.52
CA LEU A 65 -22.24 2.49 12.76
C LEU A 65 -23.15 3.41 11.94
N SER A 66 -23.82 4.35 12.61
CA SER A 66 -24.65 5.34 11.92
C SER A 66 -23.76 6.32 11.14
N ALA A 67 -24.35 7.01 10.16
CA ALA A 67 -23.62 8.04 9.42
C ALA A 67 -23.13 9.16 10.35
N GLU A 68 -23.88 9.42 11.40
CA GLU A 68 -23.57 10.37 12.47
C GLU A 68 -22.36 9.92 13.30
N ASP A 69 -22.30 8.64 13.70
CA ASP A 69 -21.16 8.09 14.46
C ASP A 69 -19.85 8.14 13.64
N LEU A 70 -19.95 7.90 12.32
CA LEU A 70 -18.79 8.03 11.42
C LEU A 70 -18.29 9.47 11.33
N VAL A 71 -19.19 10.45 11.30
CA VAL A 71 -18.84 11.88 11.28
C VAL A 71 -18.25 12.30 12.62
N GLU A 72 -18.78 11.82 13.74
CA GLU A 72 -18.24 12.09 15.07
C GLU A 72 -16.83 11.51 15.25
N GLN A 73 -16.58 10.27 14.80
CA GLN A 73 -15.24 9.68 14.80
C GLN A 73 -14.26 10.45 13.91
N GLN A 74 -14.71 10.93 12.75
CA GLN A 74 -13.89 11.80 11.89
C GLN A 74 -13.56 13.14 12.56
N GLN A 75 -14.52 13.73 13.28
CA GLN A 75 -14.31 14.95 14.03
C GLN A 75 -13.39 14.74 15.24
N GLU A 76 -13.51 13.62 15.95
CA GLU A 76 -12.60 13.28 17.06
C GLU A 76 -11.16 13.07 16.56
N LEU A 77 -10.99 12.40 15.42
CA LEU A 77 -9.68 12.26 14.78
C LEU A 77 -9.11 13.61 14.33
N ALA A 78 -9.93 14.46 13.72
CA ALA A 78 -9.51 15.80 13.31
C ALA A 78 -9.17 16.69 14.53
N ALA A 79 -9.93 16.60 15.61
CA ALA A 79 -9.66 17.35 16.84
C ALA A 79 -8.40 16.85 17.58
N ARG A 80 -8.09 15.55 17.49
CA ARG A 80 -6.82 14.99 17.98
C ARG A 80 -5.63 15.42 17.12
N GLU A 81 -5.81 15.64 15.82
CA GLU A 81 -4.81 16.28 14.94
C GLU A 81 -4.59 17.77 15.27
N GLU A 82 -5.60 18.49 15.76
CA GLU A 82 -5.48 19.92 16.12
C GLU A 82 -4.83 20.18 17.49
N VAL A 83 -4.73 19.17 18.37
CA VAL A 83 -4.09 19.26 19.70
C VAL A 83 -2.75 18.50 19.75
N GLU A 84 -2.22 18.07 18.61
CA GLU A 84 -0.79 17.80 18.53
C GLU A 84 -0.11 19.17 18.47
N GLU A 85 0.37 19.65 19.64
CA GLU A 85 1.45 20.63 19.69
C GLU A 85 2.41 20.33 18.54
N GLU A 86 2.84 21.37 17.84
CA GLU A 86 3.82 21.39 16.76
C GLU A 86 5.12 20.67 17.16
N SER A 87 5.04 19.35 17.28
CA SER A 87 6.15 18.45 17.13
C SER A 87 6.51 18.61 15.66
N PRO A 88 7.79 18.83 15.33
CA PRO A 88 8.18 18.96 13.94
C PRO A 88 7.85 17.61 13.31
N ILE A 89 6.75 17.53 12.57
CA ILE A 89 6.42 16.39 11.70
C ILE A 89 7.74 16.07 11.00
N PRO A 90 8.34 14.89 11.24
CA PRO A 90 9.62 14.56 10.62
C PRO A 90 9.41 14.73 9.13
N LYS A 91 10.06 15.73 8.52
CA LYS A 91 9.89 16.03 7.09
C LYS A 91 10.03 14.71 6.36
N ALA A 92 8.94 14.23 5.78
CA ALA A 92 8.92 12.94 5.14
C ALA A 92 10.00 12.95 4.07
N THR A 93 11.03 12.10 4.20
CA THR A 93 12.19 12.12 3.31
C THR A 93 11.70 11.97 1.86
N THR A 94 11.92 13.00 1.05
CA THR A 94 11.43 13.02 -0.32
C THR A 94 12.34 12.15 -1.21
N LEU A 95 11.87 11.84 -2.42
CA LEU A 95 12.71 11.15 -3.41
C LEU A 95 13.98 11.96 -3.72
N ALA A 96 13.86 13.29 -3.77
CA ALA A 96 14.98 14.20 -4.02
C ALA A 96 16.01 14.15 -2.89
N ASP A 97 15.55 14.10 -1.63
CA ASP A 97 16.44 14.01 -0.47
C ASP A 97 17.26 12.71 -0.49
N LEU A 98 16.63 11.57 -0.79
CA LEU A 98 17.33 10.28 -0.92
C LEU A 98 18.35 10.30 -2.07
N MET A 99 17.99 10.89 -3.20
CA MET A 99 18.91 11.04 -4.34
C MET A 99 20.12 11.91 -3.97
N ALA A 100 19.90 13.01 -3.25
CA ALA A 100 20.97 13.89 -2.81
C ALA A 100 21.93 13.17 -1.84
N VAL A 101 21.41 12.40 -0.89
CA VAL A 101 22.22 11.59 0.04
C VAL A 101 23.10 10.60 -0.71
N VAL A 102 22.51 9.79 -1.62
CA VAL A 102 23.28 8.81 -2.40
C VAL A 102 24.35 9.51 -3.24
N GLN A 103 23.99 10.59 -3.93
CA GLN A 103 24.94 11.33 -4.78
C GLN A 103 26.11 11.91 -3.95
N SER A 104 25.82 12.53 -2.80
CA SER A 104 26.87 13.08 -1.93
C SER A 104 27.87 12.02 -1.46
N GLY A 105 27.40 10.79 -1.21
CA GLY A 105 28.27 9.68 -0.82
C GLY A 105 29.15 9.19 -1.97
N LEU A 106 28.64 9.19 -3.21
CA LEU A 106 29.42 8.89 -4.40
C LEU A 106 30.48 9.97 -4.67
N ASP A 107 30.10 11.24 -4.55
CA ASP A 107 31.03 12.37 -4.72
C ASP A 107 32.15 12.32 -3.67
N PHE A 108 31.83 11.94 -2.42
CA PHE A 108 32.82 11.72 -1.36
C PHE A 108 33.82 10.62 -1.73
N ILE A 109 33.35 9.50 -2.29
CA ILE A 109 34.21 8.42 -2.76
C ILE A 109 35.19 8.94 -3.82
N ASP A 110 34.71 9.72 -4.79
CA ASP A 110 35.56 10.28 -5.85
C ASP A 110 36.64 11.21 -5.28
N VAL A 111 36.29 12.04 -4.28
CA VAL A 111 37.26 12.90 -3.58
C VAL A 111 38.32 12.07 -2.86
N VAL A 112 37.94 10.98 -2.18
CA VAL A 112 38.88 10.09 -1.49
C VAL A 112 39.81 9.42 -2.47
N LEU A 113 39.29 8.88 -3.58
CA LEU A 113 40.08 8.20 -4.60
C LEU A 113 41.07 9.15 -5.30
N ALA A 114 40.68 10.41 -5.53
CA ALA A 114 41.54 11.39 -6.18
C ALA A 114 42.67 11.91 -5.28
N ARG A 115 42.49 11.90 -3.95
CA ARG A 115 43.43 12.51 -2.98
C ARG A 115 44.26 11.50 -2.20
N ASP A 116 43.79 10.26 -2.05
CA ASP A 116 44.49 9.25 -1.27
C ASP A 116 45.54 8.52 -2.12
N GLY A 117 46.82 8.78 -1.83
CA GLY A 117 47.95 8.09 -2.48
C GLY A 117 48.07 6.60 -2.14
N ASN A 118 47.28 6.07 -1.19
CA ASN A 118 47.25 4.66 -0.83
C ASN A 118 45.98 3.97 -1.38
N ALA A 119 46.14 3.24 -2.49
CA ALA A 119 45.04 2.55 -3.15
C ALA A 119 44.31 1.52 -2.27
N ASN A 120 45.02 0.81 -1.39
CA ASN A 120 44.41 -0.19 -0.52
C ASN A 120 43.53 0.46 0.55
N ARG A 121 43.98 1.59 1.10
CA ARG A 121 43.19 2.37 2.07
C ARG A 121 41.97 3.01 1.40
N SER A 122 42.16 3.66 0.25
CA SER A 122 41.07 4.33 -0.47
C SER A 122 40.00 3.33 -0.96
N PHE A 123 40.41 2.13 -1.38
CA PHE A 123 39.49 1.05 -1.73
C PHE A 123 38.65 0.58 -0.53
N LYS A 124 39.25 0.44 0.66
CA LYS A 124 38.50 0.10 1.89
C LYS A 124 37.46 1.16 2.24
N VAL A 125 37.84 2.44 2.14
CA VAL A 125 36.91 3.56 2.39
C VAL A 125 35.77 3.54 1.38
N ARG A 126 36.06 3.40 0.08
CA ARG A 126 35.05 3.26 -0.98
C ARG A 126 34.06 2.15 -0.65
N THR A 127 34.57 0.95 -0.35
CA THR A 127 33.74 -0.23 -0.08
C THR A 127 32.83 0.00 1.13
N ALA A 128 33.37 0.59 2.20
CA ALA A 128 32.60 0.91 3.40
C ALA A 128 31.51 1.94 3.14
N VAL A 129 31.81 3.02 2.42
CA VAL A 129 30.82 4.05 2.07
C VAL A 129 29.73 3.48 1.18
N GLN A 130 30.07 2.67 0.17
CA GLN A 130 29.07 2.01 -0.67
C GLN A 130 28.16 1.08 0.14
N ALA A 131 28.71 0.32 1.09
CA ALA A 131 27.91 -0.52 1.98
C ALA A 131 26.94 0.32 2.86
N LEU A 132 27.38 1.50 3.33
CA LEU A 132 26.53 2.42 4.10
C LEU A 132 25.44 3.10 3.25
N LEU A 133 25.67 3.27 1.95
CA LEU A 133 24.66 3.83 1.03
C LEU A 133 23.58 2.82 0.65
N GLY A 134 23.86 1.51 0.73
CA GLY A 134 22.94 0.44 0.32
C GLY A 134 21.49 0.58 0.85
N PRO A 135 21.25 0.87 2.14
CA PRO A 135 19.89 1.10 2.66
C PRO A 135 19.15 2.27 2.00
N TYR A 136 19.86 3.33 1.61
CA TYR A 136 19.28 4.50 0.94
C TYR A 136 18.98 4.21 -0.53
N GLU A 137 19.85 3.45 -1.20
CA GLU A 137 19.61 2.98 -2.58
C GLU A 137 18.37 2.08 -2.66
N GLU A 138 18.22 1.16 -1.70
CA GLU A 138 17.04 0.29 -1.58
C GLU A 138 15.76 1.12 -1.32
N SER A 139 15.82 2.05 -0.37
CA SER A 139 14.70 2.96 -0.06
C SER A 139 14.26 3.78 -1.28
N LEU A 140 15.25 4.24 -2.06
CA LEU A 140 15.02 4.99 -3.29
C LEU A 140 14.39 4.11 -4.38
N TRP A 141 14.84 2.86 -4.53
CA TRP A 141 14.23 1.88 -5.43
C TRP A 141 12.76 1.63 -5.06
N GLN A 142 12.47 1.38 -3.78
CA GLN A 142 11.12 1.15 -3.29
C GLN A 142 10.18 2.34 -3.55
N LYS A 143 10.65 3.58 -3.28
CA LYS A 143 9.85 4.78 -3.58
C LYS A 143 9.59 4.94 -5.07
N ARG A 144 10.57 4.67 -5.94
CA ARG A 144 10.37 4.67 -7.41
C ARG A 144 9.39 3.59 -7.87
N ALA A 145 9.45 2.40 -7.27
CA ALA A 145 8.54 1.30 -7.60
C ALA A 145 7.09 1.63 -7.21
N LYS A 146 6.87 2.19 -6.01
CA LYS A 146 5.55 2.65 -5.56
C LYS A 146 5.00 3.79 -6.43
N GLY A 147 5.84 4.70 -6.91
CA GLY A 147 5.44 5.73 -7.87
C GLY A 147 4.93 5.18 -9.22
N LYS A 148 5.31 3.95 -9.57
CA LYS A 148 4.83 3.25 -10.78
C LYS A 148 3.57 2.43 -10.54
N GLN A 149 3.24 2.11 -9.30
CA GLN A 149 1.98 1.44 -8.97
C GLN A 149 0.84 2.45 -9.08
N MET A 150 -0.06 2.22 -10.04
CA MET A 150 -1.32 2.95 -10.09
C MET A 150 -2.18 2.50 -8.91
N ASN A 151 -2.76 3.46 -8.19
CA ASN A 151 -3.79 3.13 -7.21
C ASN A 151 -4.95 2.46 -7.94
N ILE A 152 -5.46 1.35 -7.38
CA ILE A 152 -6.59 0.60 -7.92
C ILE A 152 -7.83 1.49 -8.13
N THR A 153 -7.97 2.58 -7.36
CA THR A 153 -9.00 3.61 -7.51
C THR A 153 -9.02 4.27 -8.89
N LYS A 154 -7.91 4.30 -9.62
CA LYS A 154 -7.88 4.81 -11.00
C LYS A 154 -8.70 3.97 -11.98
N PHE A 155 -8.95 2.69 -11.69
CA PHE A 155 -9.80 1.82 -12.51
C PHE A 155 -11.29 1.93 -12.13
N PHE A 156 -11.60 2.48 -10.96
CA PHE A 156 -12.97 2.67 -10.48
C PHE A 156 -13.57 4.04 -10.84
N ILE A 157 -12.80 4.92 -11.48
CA ILE A 157 -13.36 6.13 -12.10
C ILE A 157 -14.07 5.69 -13.39
N SER A 158 -15.33 5.27 -13.22
CA SER A 158 -16.23 4.87 -14.30
C SER A 158 -16.44 6.01 -15.31
N SER A 159 -16.59 5.59 -16.56
CA SER A 159 -16.93 6.35 -17.75
C SER A 159 -18.37 6.91 -17.72
N ASP A 160 -18.74 7.63 -16.67
CA ASP A 160 -20.09 8.23 -16.57
C ASP A 160 -20.23 9.50 -17.44
N ALA A 161 -19.19 9.87 -18.20
CA ALA A 161 -19.21 11.00 -19.13
C ALA A 161 -19.54 10.62 -20.59
N THR A 162 -19.80 9.36 -20.93
CA THR A 162 -20.04 8.95 -22.34
C THR A 162 -21.51 8.68 -22.68
N SER A 163 -22.43 8.84 -21.72
CA SER A 163 -23.85 8.60 -21.98
C SER A 163 -24.70 9.83 -21.68
N LEU A 164 -24.46 10.94 -22.38
CA LEU A 164 -25.42 12.05 -22.52
C LEU A 164 -24.92 13.01 -23.62
N THR A 165 -25.04 12.63 -24.89
CA THR A 165 -25.27 13.54 -26.03
C THR A 165 -25.50 12.71 -27.30
N LEU A 166 -26.59 11.95 -27.32
CA LEU A 166 -27.23 11.54 -28.57
C LEU A 166 -28.67 12.05 -28.57
N ALA A 167 -28.80 13.36 -28.33
CA ALA A 167 -30.03 14.12 -28.53
C ALA A 167 -29.89 14.92 -29.83
N ARG A 168 -30.20 14.24 -30.93
CA ARG A 168 -31.05 14.72 -32.04
C ARG A 168 -31.18 16.26 -32.19
N THR A 169 -30.34 16.84 -33.05
CA THR A 169 -30.70 17.99 -33.90
C THR A 169 -30.23 17.60 -35.31
N GLY A 170 -31.11 17.42 -36.28
CA GLY A 170 -31.82 18.53 -36.91
C GLY A 170 -31.00 18.99 -38.11
N CYS A 171 -31.21 18.34 -39.26
CA CYS A 171 -30.64 18.69 -40.55
C CYS A 171 -30.97 20.15 -40.92
N GLN A 172 -29.98 21.02 -41.20
CA GLN A 172 -30.04 21.95 -42.33
C GLN A 172 -28.66 22.54 -42.70
N ALA A 173 -28.39 22.45 -44.01
CA ALA A 173 -27.33 22.98 -44.87
C ALA A 173 -26.44 24.16 -44.43
N CYS A 174 -25.16 24.09 -44.86
CA CYS A 174 -24.35 25.08 -45.63
C CYS A 174 -22.85 24.75 -45.37
N GLN A 175 -22.14 24.07 -46.27
CA GLN A 175 -21.41 24.61 -47.45
C GLN A 175 -20.16 25.44 -47.07
N GLU A 176 -19.00 25.00 -47.60
CA GLU A 176 -17.65 25.63 -47.57
C GLU A 176 -16.86 25.39 -46.26
N CYS A 177 -15.62 24.86 -46.18
CA CYS A 177 -14.48 24.76 -47.10
C CYS A 177 -13.59 23.53 -46.79
N LEU A 178 -12.88 23.09 -47.83
CA LEU A 178 -11.97 21.94 -47.98
C LEU A 178 -10.65 22.02 -47.14
N PRO A 179 -9.80 20.96 -47.13
CA PRO A 179 -8.94 20.57 -46.01
C PRO A 179 -7.54 21.17 -46.09
N ILE A 180 -6.87 21.32 -44.95
CA ILE A 180 -5.42 21.58 -44.91
C ILE A 180 -4.66 20.31 -44.54
N ILE A 181 -3.71 20.03 -45.42
CA ILE A 181 -2.89 18.85 -45.60
C ILE A 181 -1.78 18.77 -44.55
N TYR A 182 -1.46 17.54 -44.15
CA TYR A 182 -0.24 17.13 -43.45
C TYR A 182 1.02 17.68 -44.12
N LEU A 183 1.91 18.34 -43.38
CA LEU A 183 3.33 18.37 -43.75
C LEU A 183 4.23 18.12 -42.53
N THR A 184 5.03 17.09 -42.73
CA THR A 184 6.11 16.53 -41.91
C THR A 184 7.42 17.31 -42.04
N SER A 185 8.16 17.33 -40.93
CA SER A 185 9.63 17.18 -40.82
C SER A 185 10.61 18.31 -41.16
N LEU A 186 11.64 18.34 -40.30
CA LEU A 186 13.06 18.65 -40.52
C LEU A 186 13.43 20.13 -40.72
N THR A 187 13.99 20.74 -39.68
CA THR A 187 15.45 20.83 -39.47
C THR A 187 15.75 21.14 -38.00
#